data_AF-A0A7J0CVK0-F1
#
_entry.id   AF-A0A7J0CVK0-F1
#
_cell.length_a   1.000
_cell.length_b   1.000
_cell.length_c   1.000
_cell.angle_alpha   90.00
_cell.angle_beta   90.00
_cell.angle_gamma   90.00
#
_symmetry.space_group_name_H-M   'P 1'
#
loop_
_entity.id
_entity.type
_entity.pdbx_description
1 polymer ?
#
loop_
_entity_poly.entity_id
_entity_poly.type
_entity_poly.pdbx_seq_one_letter_code
_entity_poly.pdbx_strand_id
1 'polypeptide(L)'
;MSILPPGLRPAPPRLESPEPRTVPSERRAVVPSGSRERRAAPFGRASAWLSPADRQVLGLYLLTRISLWITAHGARWLFPRGSDTRDAGPVLAPFQRWDANHYLHIARDGYFPADAGPWVSGWDNREAFFPGFPLLLRAVHTVVPSWTGAGLLISFVAGAVAVLALARIARSYVPADVDGRRTVLFFLLSPCAVFLAVGYTDALFLAFALPAWLAARRHHWALACALTALATTVRVSGLFLAAAIAVLFALSARSQQAWRSVGWLALPALPPAAYSWYLHGRTGDWMAWKHAQERGWYREFHAPWEAWANTWNAAFDGVHTTGYAAMFQAELAAMAVGLALVALLVRRRRWPEAVYVALSLWALGTSYWYTSIPRATLLWWPLWIGLAALSLRRPWFRTAHLCVAVPVTALVALAFLTGRWAG
;
A
#
# COMPACT_ATOMS: atom_id res chain seq x y z
N MET A 1 92.66 -14.78 -8.00
CA MET A 1 92.98 -16.12 -8.53
C MET A 1 91.85 -16.50 -9.47
N SER A 2 92.13 -16.59 -10.75
CA SER A 2 91.19 -16.57 -11.89
C SER A 2 91.15 -17.94 -12.54
N ILE A 3 89.98 -18.60 -12.70
CA ILE A 3 89.82 -19.77 -13.60
C ILE A 3 88.35 -19.92 -14.10
N LEU A 4 88.12 -19.49 -15.36
CA LEU A 4 87.55 -20.18 -16.54
C LEU A 4 86.19 -20.98 -16.53
N PRO A 5 85.56 -21.16 -17.73
CA PRO A 5 84.11 -21.19 -17.98
C PRO A 5 83.58 -22.58 -18.49
N PRO A 6 82.33 -22.73 -18.98
CA PRO A 6 81.61 -24.00 -19.03
C PRO A 6 81.73 -24.75 -20.38
N GLY A 7 81.61 -26.08 -20.33
CA GLY A 7 81.54 -26.93 -21.52
C GLY A 7 81.09 -28.37 -21.23
N LEU A 8 79.88 -28.69 -21.71
CA LEU A 8 79.40 -29.97 -22.28
C LEU A 8 80.06 -31.28 -21.80
N ARG A 9 79.28 -32.13 -21.10
CA ARG A 9 79.43 -33.60 -21.12
C ARG A 9 78.08 -34.34 -21.02
N PRO A 10 77.99 -35.60 -21.51
CA PRO A 10 76.78 -36.26 -22.03
C PRO A 10 76.05 -37.19 -21.02
N ALA A 11 74.86 -37.65 -21.43
CA ALA A 11 73.85 -38.44 -20.71
C ALA A 11 74.31 -39.81 -20.17
N PRO A 12 73.65 -40.34 -19.11
CA PRO A 12 72.72 -41.50 -19.24
C PRO A 12 71.61 -41.52 -18.14
N PRO A 13 70.79 -42.58 -17.91
CA PRO A 13 70.35 -43.73 -18.73
C PRO A 13 68.82 -43.79 -18.96
N ARG A 14 68.38 -44.73 -19.80
CA ARG A 14 66.97 -45.11 -20.04
C ARG A 14 66.35 -45.76 -18.81
N LEU A 15 65.12 -45.39 -18.48
CA LEU A 15 64.23 -46.11 -17.57
C LEU A 15 62.94 -46.48 -18.31
N GLU A 16 62.76 -47.79 -18.41
CA GLU A 16 61.56 -48.64 -18.48
C GLU A 16 60.22 -48.04 -18.94
N SER A 17 59.67 -48.66 -19.97
CA SER A 17 58.28 -48.55 -20.41
C SER A 17 57.35 -49.44 -19.57
N PRO A 18 56.26 -48.90 -18.99
CA PRO A 18 55.11 -49.68 -18.55
C PRO A 18 54.01 -49.71 -19.63
N GLU A 19 53.35 -50.87 -19.67
CA GLU A 19 52.28 -51.35 -20.54
C GLU A 19 51.07 -50.42 -20.80
N PRO A 20 50.32 -50.66 -21.89
CA PRO A 20 49.27 -49.77 -22.36
C PRO A 20 47.99 -49.91 -21.53
N ARG A 21 47.59 -48.84 -20.85
CA ARG A 21 46.24 -48.72 -20.28
C ARG A 21 45.26 -48.16 -21.31
N THR A 22 44.41 -49.06 -21.76
CA THR A 22 43.09 -48.92 -22.38
C THR A 22 42.43 -47.54 -22.28
N VAL A 23 42.22 -46.94 -23.46
CA VAL A 23 41.42 -45.74 -23.69
C VAL A 23 39.93 -46.08 -23.53
N PRO A 24 39.16 -45.44 -22.64
CA PRO A 24 37.72 -45.53 -22.65
C PRO A 24 37.16 -44.73 -23.82
N SER A 25 36.40 -45.39 -24.68
CA SER A 25 35.68 -44.81 -25.81
C SER A 25 34.91 -43.55 -25.42
N GLU A 26 35.20 -42.44 -26.10
CA GLU A 26 34.38 -41.23 -26.09
C GLU A 26 32.95 -41.58 -26.52
N ARG A 27 32.03 -41.68 -25.56
CA ARG A 27 30.60 -41.55 -25.85
C ARG A 27 30.38 -40.09 -26.23
N ARG A 28 30.27 -39.85 -27.54
CA ARG A 28 29.61 -38.66 -28.10
C ARG A 28 28.31 -38.43 -27.33
N ALA A 29 28.30 -37.39 -26.50
CA ALA A 29 27.08 -36.86 -25.95
C ALA A 29 26.26 -36.32 -27.12
N VAL A 30 25.23 -37.08 -27.49
CA VAL A 30 24.18 -36.64 -28.42
C VAL A 30 23.53 -35.41 -27.80
N VAL A 31 23.81 -34.25 -28.38
CA VAL A 31 23.09 -33.00 -28.10
C VAL A 31 21.64 -33.21 -28.52
N PRO A 32 20.65 -33.15 -27.63
CA PRO A 32 19.25 -33.21 -28.04
C PRO A 32 18.89 -31.86 -28.65
N SER A 33 18.94 -31.76 -29.98
CA SER A 33 18.26 -30.74 -30.75
C SER A 33 16.76 -30.96 -30.62
N GLY A 34 16.16 -30.30 -29.63
CA GLY A 34 14.74 -30.35 -29.36
C GLY A 34 14.25 -28.99 -28.91
N SER A 35 14.15 -28.05 -29.85
CA SER A 35 13.35 -26.84 -29.73
C SER A 35 11.88 -27.23 -29.49
N ARG A 36 11.52 -27.53 -28.24
CA ARG A 36 10.13 -27.48 -27.81
C ARG A 36 9.74 -26.01 -27.76
N GLU A 37 9.24 -25.51 -28.88
CA GLU A 37 8.31 -24.39 -28.90
C GLU A 37 7.27 -24.62 -27.81
N ARG A 38 7.37 -23.88 -26.71
CA ARG A 38 6.26 -23.71 -25.77
C ARG A 38 5.20 -22.91 -26.51
N ARG A 39 4.37 -23.61 -27.29
CA ARG A 39 3.09 -23.08 -27.76
C ARG A 39 2.34 -22.55 -26.55
N ALA A 40 2.10 -21.25 -26.54
CA ALA A 40 1.20 -20.61 -25.61
C ALA A 40 -0.16 -21.32 -25.72
N ALA A 41 -0.55 -22.04 -24.68
CA ALA A 41 -1.86 -22.63 -24.62
C ALA A 41 -2.91 -21.50 -24.55
N PRO A 42 -3.97 -21.57 -25.36
CA PRO A 42 -4.97 -20.52 -25.41
C PRO A 42 -5.80 -20.52 -24.13
N PHE A 43 -6.30 -19.33 -23.80
CA PHE A 43 -7.24 -19.06 -22.73
C PHE A 43 -8.37 -20.10 -22.68
N GLY A 44 -8.38 -20.92 -21.64
CA GLY A 44 -9.44 -21.89 -21.40
C GLY A 44 -9.43 -22.39 -19.95
N ARG A 45 -10.55 -22.15 -19.26
CA ARG A 45 -10.94 -22.57 -17.88
C ARG A 45 -10.58 -21.59 -16.76
N ALA A 46 -11.52 -20.68 -16.51
CA ALA A 46 -11.54 -19.68 -15.45
C ALA A 46 -11.77 -20.25 -14.01
N SER A 47 -11.69 -21.56 -13.79
CA SER A 47 -11.89 -22.18 -12.45
C SER A 47 -10.59 -22.72 -11.79
N ALA A 48 -9.41 -22.37 -12.30
CA ALA A 48 -8.10 -22.80 -11.75
C ALA A 48 -7.24 -21.65 -11.19
N TRP A 49 -7.83 -20.65 -10.52
CA TRP A 49 -7.22 -19.29 -10.37
C TRP A 49 -6.62 -18.89 -9.00
N LEU A 50 -6.62 -19.75 -7.98
CA LEU A 50 -6.00 -19.44 -6.68
C LEU A 50 -5.02 -20.55 -6.27
N SER A 51 -3.75 -20.18 -6.10
CA SER A 51 -2.73 -21.08 -5.55
C SER A 51 -3.04 -21.43 -4.09
N PRO A 52 -2.53 -22.55 -3.54
CA PRO A 52 -2.67 -22.86 -2.11
C PRO A 52 -2.21 -21.72 -1.20
N ALA A 53 -1.13 -21.02 -1.57
CA ALA A 53 -0.65 -19.84 -0.85
C ALA A 53 -1.64 -18.67 -0.89
N ASP A 54 -2.29 -18.45 -2.04
CA ASP A 54 -3.32 -17.41 -2.17
C ASP A 54 -4.54 -17.75 -1.29
N ARG A 55 -4.92 -19.03 -1.18
CA ARG A 55 -6.00 -19.46 -0.26
C ARG A 55 -5.65 -19.24 1.20
N GLN A 56 -4.40 -19.48 1.61
CA GLN A 56 -3.97 -19.19 2.99
C GLN A 56 -4.01 -17.69 3.31
N VAL A 57 -3.60 -16.85 2.34
CA VAL A 57 -3.69 -15.38 2.45
C VAL A 57 -5.15 -14.93 2.61
N LEU A 58 -6.06 -15.48 1.80
CA LEU A 58 -7.48 -15.18 1.92
C LEU A 58 -8.08 -15.72 3.23
N GLY A 59 -7.67 -16.90 3.69
CA GLY A 59 -8.08 -17.42 4.99
C GLY A 59 -7.68 -16.48 6.13
N LEU A 60 -6.44 -15.98 6.12
CA LEU A 60 -5.99 -14.98 7.08
C LEU A 60 -6.79 -13.67 6.97
N TYR A 61 -7.06 -13.20 5.75
CA TYR A 61 -7.90 -12.04 5.52
C TYR A 61 -9.29 -12.21 6.13
N LEU A 62 -9.97 -13.32 5.85
CA LEU A 62 -11.28 -13.64 6.39
C LEU A 62 -11.27 -13.68 7.93
N LEU A 63 -10.27 -14.32 8.53
CA LEU A 63 -10.11 -14.36 9.98
C LEU A 63 -10.01 -12.96 10.59
N THR A 64 -9.23 -12.05 9.98
CA THR A 64 -9.10 -10.68 10.50
C THR A 64 -10.39 -9.87 10.35
N ARG A 65 -11.22 -10.16 9.33
CA ARG A 65 -12.54 -9.56 9.16
C ARG A 65 -13.51 -10.09 10.22
N ILE A 66 -13.51 -11.40 10.47
CA ILE A 66 -14.31 -12.01 11.55
C ILE A 66 -13.89 -11.42 12.90
N SER A 67 -12.59 -11.35 13.20
CA SER A 67 -12.08 -10.74 14.44
C SER A 67 -12.57 -9.30 14.60
N LEU A 68 -12.54 -8.48 13.55
CA LEU A 68 -13.04 -7.11 13.63
C LEU A 68 -14.56 -7.05 13.88
N TRP A 69 -15.34 -7.94 13.27
CA TRP A 69 -16.78 -8.05 13.55
C TRP A 69 -17.05 -8.46 15.00
N ILE A 70 -16.26 -9.38 15.56
CA ILE A 70 -16.32 -9.73 17.00
C ILE A 70 -15.98 -8.50 17.85
N THR A 71 -14.92 -7.76 17.51
CA THR A 71 -14.55 -6.52 18.21
C THR A 71 -15.66 -5.47 18.10
N ALA A 72 -16.30 -5.30 16.95
CA ALA A 72 -17.41 -4.36 16.76
C ALA A 72 -18.65 -4.76 17.56
N HIS A 73 -18.94 -6.05 17.65
CA HIS A 73 -20.00 -6.56 18.52
C HIS A 73 -19.66 -6.28 20.00
N GLY A 74 -18.47 -6.65 20.45
CA GLY A 74 -18.01 -6.37 21.81
C GLY A 74 -17.99 -4.88 22.14
N ALA A 75 -17.58 -4.02 21.20
CA ALA A 75 -17.57 -2.57 21.35
C ALA A 75 -18.97 -2.01 21.65
N ARG A 76 -20.00 -2.52 20.96
CA ARG A 76 -21.39 -2.07 21.14
C ARG A 76 -21.96 -2.44 22.51
N TRP A 77 -21.62 -3.60 23.05
CA TRP A 77 -22.15 -4.10 24.31
C TRP A 77 -21.34 -3.68 25.53
N LEU A 78 -20.01 -3.66 25.43
CA LEU A 78 -19.10 -3.42 26.54
C LEU A 78 -18.68 -1.95 26.69
N PHE A 79 -18.80 -1.16 25.62
CA PHE A 79 -18.37 0.24 25.61
C PHE A 79 -19.49 1.17 25.08
N PRO A 80 -20.67 1.19 25.71
CA PRO A 80 -21.75 2.09 25.31
C PRO A 80 -21.34 3.56 25.46
N ARG A 81 -22.00 4.45 24.70
CA ARG A 81 -21.69 5.88 24.71
C ARG A 81 -22.05 6.57 26.04
N GLY A 82 -23.09 6.09 26.73
CA GLY A 82 -23.51 6.61 28.03
C GLY A 82 -23.80 5.49 29.02
N SER A 83 -23.64 5.77 30.32
CA SER A 83 -23.89 4.82 31.43
C SER A 83 -25.31 4.26 31.43
N ASP A 84 -26.26 5.04 30.93
CA ASP A 84 -27.70 4.71 30.98
C ASP A 84 -28.18 4.01 29.71
N THR A 85 -27.26 3.67 28.80
CA THR A 85 -27.57 3.00 27.54
C THR A 85 -28.06 1.57 27.82
N ARG A 86 -29.30 1.27 27.45
CA ARG A 86 -29.93 -0.06 27.64
C ARG A 86 -30.04 -0.89 26.36
N ASP A 87 -29.67 -0.34 25.21
CA ASP A 87 -29.65 -1.02 23.91
C ASP A 87 -28.33 -0.77 23.18
N ALA A 88 -27.83 -1.80 22.49
CA ALA A 88 -26.54 -1.78 21.79
C ALA A 88 -26.58 -1.02 20.44
N GLY A 89 -27.75 -0.49 20.05
CA GLY A 89 -27.98 0.24 18.81
C GLY A 89 -27.87 -0.64 17.55
N PRO A 90 -27.97 -0.05 16.34
CA PRO A 90 -27.90 -0.79 15.09
C PRO A 90 -26.54 -1.47 14.85
N VAL A 91 -26.55 -2.67 14.23
CA VAL A 91 -25.35 -3.49 14.01
C VAL A 91 -24.26 -2.80 13.19
N LEU A 92 -24.66 -2.01 12.20
CA LEU A 92 -23.72 -1.35 11.27
C LEU A 92 -23.25 0.02 11.77
N ALA A 93 -23.87 0.58 12.80
CA ALA A 93 -23.57 1.93 13.29
C ALA A 93 -22.08 2.17 13.65
N PRO A 94 -21.33 1.20 14.23
CA PRO A 94 -19.91 1.39 14.52
C PRO A 94 -19.03 1.66 13.30
N PHE A 95 -19.46 1.23 12.10
CA PHE A 95 -18.68 1.31 10.87
C PHE A 95 -18.90 2.61 10.09
N GLN A 96 -19.92 3.40 10.44
CA GLN A 96 -20.30 4.61 9.72
C GLN A 96 -19.83 5.85 10.50
N ARG A 97 -18.54 6.19 10.37
CA ARG A 97 -17.93 7.31 11.10
C ARG A 97 -17.00 8.13 10.20
N TRP A 98 -16.82 9.42 10.55
CA TRP A 98 -15.99 10.41 9.84
C TRP A 98 -16.05 10.30 8.32
N ASP A 99 -14.96 9.92 7.63
CA ASP A 99 -14.87 9.87 6.17
C ASP A 99 -16.00 9.03 5.53
N ALA A 100 -16.47 7.97 6.20
CA ALA A 100 -17.59 7.16 5.70
C ALA A 100 -18.88 7.99 5.53
N ASN A 101 -19.11 8.98 6.41
CA ASN A 101 -20.25 9.88 6.28
C ASN A 101 -20.08 10.82 5.08
N HIS A 102 -18.88 11.37 4.86
CA HIS A 102 -18.62 12.20 3.68
C HIS A 102 -18.82 11.43 2.38
N TYR A 103 -18.28 10.21 2.26
CA TYR A 103 -18.49 9.37 1.08
C TYR A 103 -19.97 9.02 0.87
N LEU A 104 -20.71 8.72 1.95
CA LEU A 104 -22.14 8.47 1.89
C LEU A 104 -22.91 9.70 1.40
N HIS A 105 -22.65 10.88 1.99
CA HIS A 105 -23.31 12.12 1.61
C HIS A 105 -23.06 12.46 0.13
N ILE A 106 -21.83 12.29 -0.36
CA ILE A 106 -21.52 12.50 -1.78
C ILE A 106 -22.21 11.47 -2.67
N ALA A 107 -22.22 10.19 -2.27
CA ALA A 107 -22.84 9.14 -3.05
C ALA A 107 -24.38 9.30 -3.15
N ARG A 108 -25.01 9.77 -2.07
CA ARG A 108 -26.46 9.98 -1.97
C ARG A 108 -26.91 11.30 -2.60
N ASP A 109 -26.26 12.40 -2.24
CA ASP A 109 -26.73 13.77 -2.51
C ASP A 109 -25.90 14.46 -3.60
N GLY A 110 -24.74 13.91 -3.98
CA GLY A 110 -23.77 14.56 -4.85
C GLY A 110 -22.88 15.56 -4.12
N TYR A 111 -22.01 16.22 -4.90
CA TYR A 111 -21.04 17.19 -4.38
C TYR A 111 -21.68 18.54 -4.03
N PHE A 112 -22.69 18.97 -4.78
CA PHE A 112 -23.32 20.29 -4.64
C PHE A 112 -24.86 20.16 -4.69
N PRO A 113 -25.49 19.50 -3.70
CA PRO A 113 -26.95 19.32 -3.67
C PRO A 113 -27.66 20.67 -3.58
N ALA A 114 -28.75 20.83 -4.34
CA ALA A 114 -29.54 22.07 -4.40
C ALA A 114 -28.69 23.34 -4.67
N ASP A 115 -27.61 23.20 -5.45
CA ASP A 115 -26.64 24.26 -5.76
C ASP A 115 -26.01 24.92 -4.51
N ALA A 116 -26.03 24.23 -3.37
CA ALA A 116 -25.24 24.60 -2.21
C ALA A 116 -23.77 24.20 -2.40
N GLY A 117 -22.88 24.93 -1.73
CA GLY A 117 -21.44 24.73 -1.85
C GLY A 117 -20.65 25.47 -0.77
N PRO A 118 -19.35 25.72 -0.98
CA PRO A 118 -18.48 26.33 0.02
C PRO A 118 -18.83 27.77 0.39
N TRP A 119 -19.75 28.42 -0.32
CA TRP A 119 -20.31 29.73 0.00
C TRP A 119 -21.39 29.69 1.11
N VAL A 120 -21.81 28.49 1.53
CA VAL A 120 -22.78 28.31 2.62
C VAL A 120 -22.06 28.09 3.95
N SER A 121 -22.51 28.78 5.00
CA SER A 121 -21.99 28.58 6.36
C SER A 121 -22.18 27.13 6.81
N GLY A 122 -21.12 26.53 7.36
CA GLY A 122 -21.15 25.14 7.85
C GLY A 122 -21.05 24.06 6.77
N TRP A 123 -20.60 24.41 5.56
CA TRP A 123 -20.34 23.45 4.48
C TRP A 123 -19.38 22.32 4.92
N ASP A 124 -19.71 21.07 4.55
CA ASP A 124 -18.98 19.87 4.97
C ASP A 124 -17.76 19.52 4.07
N ASN A 125 -17.35 20.45 3.21
CA ASN A 125 -16.14 20.39 2.37
C ASN A 125 -16.04 19.11 1.50
N ARG A 126 -17.17 18.65 0.94
CA ARG A 126 -17.26 17.43 0.11
C ARG A 126 -16.27 17.39 -1.05
N GLU A 127 -15.96 18.54 -1.62
CA GLU A 127 -15.03 18.70 -2.72
C GLU A 127 -13.61 18.21 -2.40
N ALA A 128 -13.24 18.09 -1.11
CA ALA A 128 -11.96 17.50 -0.68
C ALA A 128 -11.84 15.99 -0.98
N PHE A 129 -12.96 15.30 -1.22
CA PHE A 129 -13.00 13.86 -1.47
C PHE A 129 -13.05 13.54 -2.95
N PHE A 130 -12.21 12.59 -3.38
CA PHE A 130 -12.12 12.18 -4.78
C PHE A 130 -13.29 11.25 -5.20
N PRO A 131 -13.72 11.29 -6.48
CA PRO A 131 -15.03 10.78 -6.90
C PRO A 131 -15.13 9.25 -7.02
N GLY A 132 -14.03 8.52 -7.14
CA GLY A 132 -14.02 7.09 -7.46
C GLY A 132 -14.72 6.22 -6.40
N PHE A 133 -14.48 6.48 -5.12
CA PHE A 133 -15.15 5.74 -4.04
C PHE A 133 -16.66 6.05 -3.94
N PRO A 134 -17.12 7.32 -3.85
CA PRO A 134 -18.55 7.61 -3.74
C PRO A 134 -19.34 7.21 -5.00
N LEU A 135 -18.77 7.28 -6.20
CA LEU A 135 -19.42 6.77 -7.42
C LEU A 135 -19.60 5.25 -7.39
N LEU A 136 -18.57 4.51 -6.96
CA LEU A 136 -18.69 3.06 -6.78
C LEU A 136 -19.69 2.72 -5.66
N LEU A 137 -19.67 3.48 -4.57
CA LEU A 137 -20.61 3.33 -3.47
C LEU A 137 -22.06 3.48 -3.94
N ARG A 138 -22.35 4.50 -4.75
CA ARG A 138 -23.67 4.69 -5.38
C ARG A 138 -24.05 3.52 -6.28
N ALA A 139 -23.12 3.01 -7.09
CA ALA A 139 -23.38 1.86 -7.96
C ALA A 139 -23.70 0.59 -7.15
N VAL A 140 -22.90 0.26 -6.14
CA VAL A 140 -23.11 -0.93 -5.30
C VAL A 140 -24.40 -0.82 -4.48
N HIS A 141 -24.78 0.40 -4.06
CA HIS A 141 -26.02 0.64 -3.33
C HIS A 141 -27.28 0.22 -4.11
N THR A 142 -27.23 0.18 -5.45
CA THR A 142 -28.36 -0.30 -6.27
C THR A 142 -28.68 -1.78 -6.05
N VAL A 143 -27.72 -2.56 -5.57
CA VAL A 143 -27.88 -4.01 -5.29
C VAL A 143 -27.86 -4.29 -3.78
N VAL A 144 -27.14 -3.48 -3.00
CA VAL A 144 -27.09 -3.55 -1.52
C VAL A 144 -27.75 -2.28 -0.96
N PRO A 145 -29.05 -2.30 -0.59
CA PRO A 145 -29.81 -1.11 -0.17
C PRO A 145 -29.47 -0.66 1.27
N SER A 146 -28.17 -0.52 1.54
CA SER A 146 -27.59 0.01 2.77
C SER A 146 -26.27 0.67 2.41
N TRP A 147 -26.16 1.99 2.57
CA TRP A 147 -24.91 2.72 2.26
C TRP A 147 -23.71 2.16 3.03
N THR A 148 -23.89 1.90 4.33
CA THR A 148 -22.84 1.30 5.16
C THR A 148 -22.54 -0.13 4.71
N GLY A 149 -23.56 -0.94 4.39
CA GLY A 149 -23.37 -2.29 3.85
C GLY A 149 -22.62 -2.31 2.51
N ALA A 150 -22.95 -1.39 1.59
CA ALA A 150 -22.29 -1.22 0.31
C ALA A 150 -20.81 -0.82 0.49
N GLY A 151 -20.52 0.13 1.40
CA GLY A 151 -19.15 0.51 1.73
C GLY A 151 -18.33 -0.64 2.33
N LEU A 152 -18.93 -1.43 3.23
CA LEU A 152 -18.30 -2.62 3.80
C LEU A 152 -18.03 -3.71 2.74
N LEU A 153 -18.97 -3.92 1.81
CA LEU A 153 -18.80 -4.86 0.71
C LEU A 153 -17.66 -4.43 -0.23
N ILE A 154 -17.59 -3.14 -0.58
CA ILE A 154 -16.49 -2.59 -1.37
C ILE A 154 -15.16 -2.86 -0.69
N SER A 155 -15.03 -2.51 0.59
CA SER A 155 -13.79 -2.72 1.36
C SER A 155 -13.44 -4.19 1.55
N PHE A 156 -14.45 -5.07 1.66
CA PHE A 156 -14.25 -6.51 1.74
C PHE A 156 -13.65 -7.09 0.44
N VAL A 157 -14.27 -6.78 -0.70
CA VAL A 157 -13.80 -7.27 -2.00
C VAL A 157 -12.45 -6.64 -2.37
N ALA A 158 -12.33 -5.33 -2.19
CA ALA A 158 -11.09 -4.60 -2.48
C ALA A 158 -9.94 -5.07 -1.57
N GLY A 159 -10.21 -5.29 -0.28
CA GLY A 159 -9.22 -5.80 0.65
C GLY A 159 -8.70 -7.18 0.26
N ALA A 160 -9.55 -8.07 -0.24
CA ALA A 160 -9.14 -9.38 -0.76
C ALA A 160 -8.20 -9.25 -1.97
N VAL A 161 -8.51 -8.35 -2.92
CA VAL A 161 -7.62 -8.04 -4.05
C VAL A 161 -6.28 -7.47 -3.57
N ALA A 162 -6.31 -6.53 -2.64
CA ALA A 162 -5.13 -5.88 -2.08
C ALA A 162 -4.19 -6.88 -1.40
N VAL A 163 -4.68 -7.77 -0.54
CA VAL A 163 -3.81 -8.74 0.16
C VAL A 163 -3.20 -9.78 -0.79
N LEU A 164 -3.95 -10.21 -1.81
CA LEU A 164 -3.43 -11.11 -2.84
C LEU A 164 -2.32 -10.44 -3.66
N ALA A 165 -2.53 -9.18 -4.06
CA ALA A 165 -1.53 -8.40 -4.77
C ALA A 165 -0.30 -8.16 -3.89
N LEU A 166 -0.48 -7.78 -2.61
CA LEU A 166 0.61 -7.59 -1.65
C LEU A 166 1.44 -8.86 -1.48
N ALA A 167 0.79 -10.01 -1.29
CA ALA A 167 1.47 -11.29 -1.16
C ALA A 167 2.29 -11.63 -2.41
N ARG A 168 1.76 -11.35 -3.61
CA ARG A 168 2.46 -11.56 -4.89
C ARG A 168 3.64 -10.61 -5.07
N ILE A 169 3.48 -9.36 -4.66
CA ILE A 169 4.57 -8.36 -4.65
C ILE A 169 5.68 -8.82 -3.71
N ALA A 170 5.35 -9.22 -2.47
CA ALA A 170 6.32 -9.70 -1.49
C ALA A 170 7.17 -10.86 -2.01
N ARG A 171 6.52 -11.86 -2.63
CA ARG A 171 7.20 -13.01 -3.27
C ARG A 171 8.16 -12.61 -4.38
N SER A 172 8.00 -11.44 -5.00
CA SER A 172 8.88 -10.96 -6.08
C SER A 172 10.15 -10.26 -5.59
N TYR A 173 10.30 -9.98 -4.29
CA TYR A 173 11.44 -9.22 -3.76
C TYR A 173 12.58 -10.07 -3.20
N VAL A 174 12.38 -11.36 -2.92
CA VAL A 174 13.41 -12.23 -2.34
C VAL A 174 13.28 -13.68 -2.89
N PRO A 175 14.36 -14.34 -3.34
CA PRO A 175 14.32 -15.71 -3.88
C PRO A 175 14.06 -16.84 -2.87
N ALA A 176 13.96 -16.56 -1.57
CA ALA A 176 13.70 -17.56 -0.53
C ALA A 176 12.89 -16.96 0.64
N ASP A 177 11.82 -17.64 1.04
CA ASP A 177 11.11 -17.60 2.33
C ASP A 177 10.51 -16.28 2.87
N VAL A 178 10.56 -15.15 2.16
CA VAL A 178 9.61 -14.05 2.43
C VAL A 178 8.23 -14.47 1.95
N ASP A 179 7.56 -15.26 2.79
CA ASP A 179 6.20 -15.72 2.54
C ASP A 179 5.27 -14.50 2.47
N GLY A 180 4.59 -14.37 1.32
CA GLY A 180 3.57 -13.35 1.11
C GLY A 180 2.51 -13.38 2.22
N ARG A 181 2.25 -14.55 2.82
CA ARG A 181 1.38 -14.68 3.99
C ARG A 181 1.89 -13.91 5.20
N ARG A 182 3.19 -13.94 5.48
CA ARG A 182 3.78 -13.22 6.63
C ARG A 182 3.72 -11.70 6.42
N THR A 183 3.96 -11.25 5.19
CA THR A 183 3.78 -9.83 4.84
C THR A 183 2.34 -9.40 5.07
N VAL A 184 1.37 -10.19 4.58
CA VAL A 184 -0.05 -9.92 4.78
C VAL A 184 -0.44 -9.97 6.26
N LEU A 185 0.15 -10.86 7.05
CA LEU A 185 -0.09 -10.91 8.50
C LEU A 185 0.28 -9.61 9.20
N PHE A 186 1.48 -9.09 8.96
CA PHE A 186 1.90 -7.82 9.57
C PHE A 186 1.08 -6.63 9.05
N PHE A 187 0.71 -6.66 7.77
CA PHE A 187 -0.17 -5.64 7.20
C PHE A 187 -1.58 -5.64 7.82
N LEU A 188 -2.20 -6.82 7.97
CA LEU A 188 -3.55 -6.94 8.53
C LEU A 188 -3.62 -6.79 10.06
N LEU A 189 -2.48 -6.89 10.75
CA LEU A 189 -2.33 -6.63 12.18
C LEU A 189 -1.58 -5.32 12.44
N SER A 190 -1.57 -4.43 11.44
CA SER A 190 -1.03 -3.09 11.59
C SER A 190 -1.95 -2.23 12.46
N PRO A 191 -1.42 -1.24 13.21
CA PRO A 191 -2.21 -0.38 14.09
C PRO A 191 -3.49 0.16 13.47
N CYS A 192 -3.46 0.53 12.20
CA CYS A 192 -4.56 1.15 11.48
C CYS A 192 -5.38 0.16 10.63
N ALA A 193 -5.24 -1.17 10.81
CA ALA A 193 -5.87 -2.17 9.93
C ALA A 193 -7.41 -2.11 9.87
N VAL A 194 -8.08 -1.49 10.86
CA VAL A 194 -9.53 -1.24 10.84
C VAL A 194 -9.97 -0.48 9.57
N PHE A 195 -9.15 0.44 9.07
CA PHE A 195 -9.48 1.24 7.89
C PHE A 195 -9.51 0.44 6.58
N LEU A 196 -8.97 -0.79 6.59
CA LEU A 196 -9.08 -1.73 5.46
C LEU A 196 -10.43 -2.45 5.41
N ALA A 197 -11.26 -2.30 6.44
CA ALA A 197 -12.51 -3.05 6.61
C ALA A 197 -13.75 -2.16 6.69
N VAL A 198 -13.59 -0.87 6.98
CA VAL A 198 -14.69 0.11 6.98
C VAL A 198 -14.89 0.72 5.59
N GLY A 199 -16.01 1.43 5.35
CA GLY A 199 -16.33 2.08 4.08
C GLY A 199 -15.47 3.30 3.74
N TYR A 200 -14.15 3.14 3.77
CA TYR A 200 -13.13 4.14 3.47
C TYR A 200 -12.37 3.77 2.19
N THR A 201 -11.61 4.73 1.66
CA THR A 201 -10.85 4.58 0.41
C THR A 201 -9.67 3.61 0.47
N ASP A 202 -9.13 3.30 1.66
CA ASP A 202 -7.83 2.66 1.82
C ASP A 202 -7.75 1.28 1.14
N ALA A 203 -8.77 0.44 1.35
CA ALA A 203 -8.85 -0.88 0.72
C ALA A 203 -9.00 -0.77 -0.81
N LEU A 204 -9.88 0.11 -1.29
CA LEU A 204 -10.12 0.29 -2.73
C LEU A 204 -8.90 0.87 -3.45
N PHE A 205 -8.25 1.86 -2.83
CA PHE A 205 -7.00 2.42 -3.35
C PHE A 205 -5.94 1.33 -3.48
N LEU A 206 -5.73 0.51 -2.45
CA LEU A 206 -4.75 -0.59 -2.48
C LEU A 206 -5.10 -1.68 -3.51
N ALA A 207 -6.40 -1.94 -3.72
CA ALA A 207 -6.87 -2.88 -4.73
C ALA A 207 -6.56 -2.45 -6.16
N PHE A 208 -6.36 -1.16 -6.40
CA PHE A 208 -5.84 -0.65 -7.68
C PHE A 208 -4.31 -0.48 -7.66
N ALA A 209 -3.77 0.11 -6.58
CA ALA A 209 -2.37 0.48 -6.47
C ALA A 209 -1.42 -0.72 -6.49
N LEU A 210 -1.72 -1.79 -5.76
CA LEU A 210 -0.85 -2.96 -5.68
C LEU A 210 -0.85 -3.76 -6.98
N PRO A 211 -2.01 -4.06 -7.61
CA PRO A 211 -2.00 -4.61 -8.97
C PRO A 211 -1.32 -3.72 -10.00
N ALA A 212 -1.47 -2.39 -9.92
CA ALA A 212 -0.74 -1.46 -10.79
C ALA A 212 0.77 -1.62 -10.65
N TRP A 213 1.27 -1.67 -9.41
CA TRP A 213 2.68 -1.91 -9.12
C TRP A 213 3.16 -3.27 -9.68
N LEU A 214 2.36 -4.32 -9.50
CA LEU A 214 2.68 -5.65 -10.02
C LEU A 214 2.73 -5.68 -11.55
N ALA A 215 1.82 -4.96 -12.22
CA ALA A 215 1.82 -4.81 -13.67
C ALA A 215 3.05 -4.02 -14.15
N ALA A 216 3.41 -2.93 -13.46
CA ALA A 216 4.59 -2.12 -13.78
C ALA A 216 5.89 -2.93 -13.64
N ARG A 217 6.01 -3.73 -12.56
CA ARG A 217 7.14 -4.66 -12.34
C ARG A 217 7.25 -5.74 -13.40
N ARG A 218 6.17 -6.03 -14.14
CA ARG A 218 6.12 -6.96 -15.27
C ARG A 218 6.19 -6.25 -16.63
N HIS A 219 6.48 -4.94 -16.63
CA HIS A 219 6.53 -4.08 -17.83
C HIS A 219 5.20 -4.01 -18.62
N HIS A 220 4.07 -4.34 -18.01
CA HIS A 220 2.74 -4.12 -18.59
C HIS A 220 2.27 -2.68 -18.31
N TRP A 221 2.93 -1.72 -18.98
CA TRP A 221 2.78 -0.29 -18.68
C TRP A 221 1.37 0.26 -18.88
N ALA A 222 0.64 -0.18 -19.92
CA ALA A 222 -0.74 0.25 -20.15
C ALA A 222 -1.66 -0.16 -18.99
N LEU A 223 -1.60 -1.43 -18.56
CA LEU A 223 -2.38 -1.93 -17.43
C LEU A 223 -1.96 -1.25 -16.11
N ALA A 224 -0.65 -1.06 -15.91
CA ALA A 224 -0.15 -0.37 -14.73
C ALA A 224 -0.73 1.05 -14.63
N CYS A 225 -0.62 1.84 -15.69
CA CYS A 225 -1.08 3.22 -15.69
C CYS A 225 -2.61 3.32 -15.66
N ALA A 226 -3.35 2.38 -16.27
CA ALA A 226 -4.81 2.32 -16.17
C ALA A 226 -5.26 2.06 -14.74
N LEU A 227 -4.64 1.10 -14.04
CA LEU A 227 -4.92 0.83 -12.63
C LEU A 227 -4.48 2.00 -11.74
N THR A 228 -3.35 2.65 -12.02
CA THR A 228 -2.95 3.86 -11.30
C THR A 228 -3.93 5.01 -11.53
N ALA A 229 -4.47 5.18 -12.74
CA ALA A 229 -5.53 6.15 -13.00
C ALA A 229 -6.78 5.82 -12.18
N LEU A 230 -7.22 4.56 -12.12
CA LEU A 230 -8.30 4.16 -11.21
C LEU A 230 -7.96 4.49 -9.75
N ALA A 231 -6.74 4.22 -9.28
CA ALA A 231 -6.30 4.61 -7.94
C ALA A 231 -6.37 6.13 -7.72
N THR A 232 -6.03 6.95 -8.71
CA THR A 232 -6.12 8.42 -8.63
C THR A 232 -7.56 8.93 -8.60
N THR A 233 -8.53 8.19 -9.17
CA THR A 233 -9.95 8.53 -8.97
C THR A 233 -10.39 8.35 -7.53
N VAL A 234 -9.70 7.51 -6.75
CA VAL A 234 -10.06 7.19 -5.36
C VAL A 234 -9.34 8.11 -4.38
N ARG A 235 -8.06 8.46 -4.64
CA ARG A 235 -7.25 9.34 -3.79
C ARG A 235 -6.21 10.11 -4.61
N VAL A 236 -5.94 11.36 -4.23
CA VAL A 236 -4.83 12.16 -4.79
C VAL A 236 -3.47 11.46 -4.65
N SER A 237 -3.27 10.66 -3.59
CA SER A 237 -2.05 9.88 -3.36
C SER A 237 -1.72 8.89 -4.49
N GLY A 238 -2.67 8.60 -5.39
CA GLY A 238 -2.40 7.86 -6.62
C GLY A 238 -1.36 8.54 -7.52
N LEU A 239 -1.21 9.87 -7.44
CA LEU A 239 -0.16 10.60 -8.14
C LEU A 239 1.24 10.27 -7.60
N PHE A 240 1.36 9.96 -6.31
CA PHE A 240 2.64 9.51 -5.73
C PHE A 240 3.01 8.12 -6.29
N LEU A 241 2.02 7.26 -6.49
CA LEU A 241 2.21 5.97 -7.17
C LEU A 241 2.58 6.17 -8.65
N ALA A 242 1.95 7.14 -9.34
CA ALA A 242 2.29 7.47 -10.72
C ALA A 242 3.76 7.92 -10.83
N ALA A 243 4.24 8.78 -9.92
CA ALA A 243 5.63 9.18 -9.85
C ALA A 243 6.56 7.98 -9.61
N ALA A 244 6.23 7.08 -8.69
CA ALA A 244 6.99 5.86 -8.45
C ALA A 244 7.06 4.94 -9.67
N ILE A 245 5.95 4.77 -10.39
CA ILE A 245 5.90 4.00 -11.65
C ILE A 245 6.71 4.68 -12.75
N ALA A 246 6.69 6.01 -12.84
CA ALA A 246 7.51 6.76 -13.79
C ALA A 246 9.01 6.58 -13.50
N VAL A 247 9.43 6.60 -12.23
CA VAL A 247 10.81 6.28 -11.85
C VAL A 247 11.17 4.83 -12.17
N LEU A 248 10.27 3.88 -11.90
CA LEU A 248 10.45 2.47 -12.27
C LEU A 248 10.59 2.31 -13.79
N PHE A 249 9.78 3.02 -14.57
CA PHE A 249 9.85 3.07 -16.03
C PHE A 249 11.21 3.61 -16.49
N ALA A 250 11.62 4.78 -16.01
CA ALA A 250 12.90 5.39 -16.39
C ALA A 250 14.10 4.50 -16.09
N LEU A 251 14.08 3.76 -14.97
CA LEU A 251 15.18 2.86 -14.59
C LEU A 251 15.20 1.54 -15.38
N SER A 252 14.04 1.10 -15.88
CA SER A 252 13.87 -0.21 -16.54
C SER A 252 13.72 -0.16 -18.06
N ALA A 253 13.35 0.99 -18.64
CA ALA A 253 13.22 1.17 -20.07
C ALA A 253 14.60 1.19 -20.75
N ARG A 254 14.95 0.10 -21.44
CA ARG A 254 16.25 -0.06 -22.14
C ARG A 254 16.15 -0.11 -23.67
N SER A 255 14.94 -0.25 -24.21
CA SER A 255 14.71 -0.40 -25.66
C SER A 255 13.75 0.66 -26.19
N GLN A 256 13.84 0.98 -27.49
CA GLN A 256 12.88 1.89 -28.13
C GLN A 256 11.43 1.38 -28.03
N GLN A 257 11.22 0.06 -28.05
CA GLN A 257 9.91 -0.53 -27.86
C GLN A 257 9.33 -0.22 -26.46
N ALA A 258 10.16 -0.18 -25.42
CA ALA A 258 9.71 0.24 -24.08
C ALA A 258 9.27 1.71 -24.07
N TRP A 259 10.01 2.59 -24.77
CA TRP A 259 9.70 4.02 -24.87
C TRP A 259 8.40 4.33 -25.61
N ARG A 260 7.92 3.45 -26.50
CA ARG A 260 6.56 3.57 -27.08
C ARG A 260 5.45 3.57 -26.03
N SER A 261 5.73 3.04 -24.83
CA SER A 261 4.76 3.02 -23.73
C SER A 261 4.77 4.29 -22.87
N VAL A 262 5.65 5.26 -23.13
CA VAL A 262 5.80 6.47 -22.30
C VAL A 262 4.51 7.29 -22.20
N GLY A 263 3.70 7.31 -23.28
CA GLY A 263 2.42 8.04 -23.30
C GLY A 263 1.42 7.56 -22.24
N TRP A 264 1.51 6.28 -21.82
CA TRP A 264 0.66 5.76 -20.76
C TRP A 264 0.92 6.43 -19.40
N LEU A 265 2.13 6.96 -19.17
CA LEU A 265 2.49 7.60 -17.90
C LEU A 265 1.70 8.89 -17.62
N ALA A 266 1.09 9.50 -18.64
CA ALA A 266 0.22 10.66 -18.47
C ALA A 266 -1.19 10.28 -17.99
N LEU A 267 -1.63 9.04 -18.21
CA LEU A 267 -2.98 8.58 -17.91
C LEU A 267 -3.42 8.80 -16.45
N PRO A 268 -2.56 8.59 -15.42
CA PRO A 268 -2.93 8.85 -14.03
C PRO A 268 -3.16 10.33 -13.69
N ALA A 269 -2.71 11.27 -14.51
CA ALA A 269 -2.98 12.70 -14.29
C ALA A 269 -4.40 13.10 -14.75
N LEU A 270 -5.05 12.30 -15.60
CA LEU A 270 -6.35 12.65 -16.16
C LEU A 270 -7.47 12.70 -15.10
N PRO A 271 -7.60 11.74 -14.16
CA PRO A 271 -8.66 11.81 -13.15
C PRO A 271 -8.61 13.06 -12.24
N PRO A 272 -7.48 13.45 -11.61
CA PRO A 272 -7.43 14.69 -10.85
C PRO A 272 -7.66 15.92 -11.72
N ALA A 273 -7.14 15.96 -12.96
CA ALA A 273 -7.39 17.08 -13.87
C ALA A 273 -8.88 17.23 -14.24
N ALA A 274 -9.55 16.12 -14.56
CA ALA A 274 -10.98 16.11 -14.85
C ALA A 274 -11.81 16.51 -13.62
N TYR A 275 -11.41 16.07 -12.42
CA TYR A 275 -12.09 16.44 -11.19
C TYR A 275 -11.89 17.92 -10.86
N SER A 276 -10.68 18.46 -10.99
CA SER A 276 -10.40 19.90 -10.87
C SER A 276 -11.21 20.73 -11.86
N TRP A 277 -11.35 20.26 -13.11
CA TRP A 277 -12.18 20.92 -14.11
C TRP A 277 -13.67 20.91 -13.72
N TYR A 278 -14.19 19.76 -13.27
CA TYR A 278 -15.54 19.66 -12.73
C TYR A 278 -15.77 20.64 -11.58
N LEU A 279 -14.85 20.70 -10.61
CA LEU A 279 -14.94 21.63 -9.49
C LEU A 279 -14.92 23.08 -9.96
N HIS A 280 -13.98 23.46 -10.83
CA HIS A 280 -13.94 24.80 -11.41
C HIS A 280 -15.25 25.17 -12.11
N GLY A 281 -15.86 24.24 -12.84
CA GLY A 281 -17.18 24.48 -13.47
C GLY A 281 -18.32 24.70 -12.48
N ARG A 282 -18.18 24.28 -11.21
CA ARG A 282 -19.20 24.43 -10.16
C ARG A 282 -18.90 25.56 -9.18
N THR A 283 -17.63 25.88 -8.95
CA THR A 283 -17.19 26.84 -7.93
C THR A 283 -16.49 28.07 -8.51
N GLY A 284 -16.08 28.05 -9.78
CA GLY A 284 -15.22 29.07 -10.40
C GLY A 284 -13.75 29.01 -9.96
N ASP A 285 -13.35 27.98 -9.23
CA ASP A 285 -12.03 27.90 -8.58
C ASP A 285 -11.29 26.60 -8.94
N TRP A 286 -10.15 26.74 -9.63
CA TRP A 286 -9.29 25.60 -10.01
C TRP A 286 -8.65 24.91 -8.80
N MET A 287 -8.50 25.63 -7.68
CA MET A 287 -7.92 25.17 -6.43
C MET A 287 -8.99 24.75 -5.40
N ALA A 288 -10.25 24.61 -5.81
CA ALA A 288 -11.36 24.30 -4.89
C ALA A 288 -11.10 23.06 -4.02
N TRP A 289 -10.47 22.02 -4.57
CA TRP A 289 -10.05 20.84 -3.79
C TRP A 289 -9.05 21.20 -2.69
N LYS A 290 -8.03 22.02 -2.99
CA LYS A 290 -7.02 22.45 -2.02
C LYS A 290 -7.64 23.32 -0.95
N HIS A 291 -8.42 24.34 -1.33
CA HIS A 291 -9.08 25.21 -0.36
C HIS A 291 -10.04 24.45 0.57
N ALA A 292 -10.66 23.36 0.09
CA ALA A 292 -11.47 22.49 0.94
C ALA A 292 -10.66 21.67 1.95
N GLN A 293 -9.48 21.20 1.54
CA GLN A 293 -8.53 20.52 2.44
C GLN A 293 -8.03 21.49 3.53
N GLU A 294 -7.80 22.75 3.18
CA GLU A 294 -7.41 23.81 4.11
C GLU A 294 -8.53 24.11 5.11
N ARG A 295 -9.75 24.41 4.63
CA ARG A 295 -10.91 24.69 5.49
C ARG A 295 -11.31 23.52 6.39
N GLY A 296 -11.30 22.29 5.87
CA GLY A 296 -11.83 21.13 6.59
C GLY A 296 -10.82 20.41 7.48
N TRP A 297 -9.53 20.46 7.11
CA TRP A 297 -8.48 19.65 7.74
C TRP A 297 -7.18 20.40 8.01
N TYR A 298 -7.15 21.74 7.89
CA TYR A 298 -5.98 22.57 8.16
C TYR A 298 -4.75 22.17 7.32
N ARG A 299 -4.98 21.71 6.09
CA ARG A 299 -3.91 21.30 5.16
C ARG A 299 -3.32 22.45 4.37
N GLU A 300 -2.96 23.50 5.10
CA GLU A 300 -2.20 24.63 4.58
C GLU A 300 -0.72 24.24 4.51
N PHE A 301 0.04 24.87 3.60
CA PHE A 301 1.46 24.63 3.52
C PHE A 301 2.17 25.20 4.74
N HIS A 302 2.89 24.34 5.45
CA HIS A 302 3.79 24.69 6.53
C HIS A 302 5.18 24.11 6.28
N ALA A 303 6.20 24.80 6.75
CA ALA A 303 7.54 24.24 6.72
C ALA A 303 7.60 22.98 7.61
N PRO A 304 8.42 21.95 7.27
CA PRO A 304 8.45 20.70 8.03
C PRO A 304 8.74 20.87 9.53
N TRP A 305 9.54 21.88 9.92
CA TRP A 305 9.82 22.16 11.32
C TRP A 305 8.64 22.81 12.06
N GLU A 306 7.82 23.58 11.37
CA GLU A 306 6.57 24.14 11.92
C GLU A 306 5.55 23.03 12.12
N ALA A 307 5.36 22.18 11.11
CA ALA A 307 4.47 21.02 11.20
C ALA A 307 4.88 20.07 12.34
N TRP A 308 6.19 19.84 12.51
CA TRP A 308 6.73 19.11 13.66
C TRP A 308 6.38 19.79 14.98
N ALA A 309 6.67 21.10 15.13
CA ALA A 309 6.43 21.84 16.37
C ALA A 309 4.94 21.87 16.73
N ASN A 310 4.06 22.17 15.77
CA ASN A 310 2.61 22.17 15.96
C ASN A 310 2.10 20.80 16.40
N THR A 311 2.62 19.72 15.78
CA THR A 311 2.23 18.34 16.13
C THR A 311 2.79 17.93 17.50
N TRP A 312 3.99 18.39 17.86
CA TRP A 312 4.59 18.17 19.17
C TRP A 312 3.79 18.85 20.28
N ASN A 313 3.47 20.12 20.11
CA ASN A 313 2.71 20.88 21.09
C ASN A 313 1.31 20.25 21.28
N ALA A 314 0.67 19.85 20.17
CA ALA A 314 -0.60 19.12 20.18
C ALA A 314 -0.52 17.76 20.92
N ALA A 315 0.64 17.12 20.93
CA ALA A 315 0.88 15.82 21.55
C ALA A 315 1.21 15.90 23.05
N PHE A 316 1.87 16.98 23.51
CA PHE A 316 2.53 17.00 24.82
C PHE A 316 2.20 18.22 25.71
N ASP A 317 1.72 19.33 25.15
CA ASP A 317 1.53 20.57 25.93
C ASP A 317 0.16 20.66 26.62
N GLY A 318 -0.63 19.59 26.59
CA GLY A 318 -1.95 19.54 27.23
C GLY A 318 -3.02 20.39 26.55
N VAL A 319 -2.79 20.86 25.31
CA VAL A 319 -3.72 21.69 24.54
C VAL A 319 -4.92 20.92 23.97
N HIS A 320 -4.83 19.58 23.91
CA HIS A 320 -5.90 18.70 23.44
C HIS A 320 -6.26 17.65 24.49
N THR A 321 -7.46 17.08 24.36
CA THR A 321 -7.89 15.96 25.21
C THR A 321 -6.96 14.76 25.00
N THR A 322 -6.82 13.92 26.03
CA THR A 322 -5.85 12.82 26.08
C THR A 322 -5.92 11.90 24.86
N GLY A 323 -7.12 11.62 24.34
CA GLY A 323 -7.29 10.79 23.14
C GLY A 323 -6.72 11.43 21.87
N TYR A 324 -6.92 12.74 21.68
CA TYR A 324 -6.34 13.48 20.55
C TYR A 324 -4.82 13.61 20.71
N ALA A 325 -4.33 13.95 21.90
CA ALA A 325 -2.90 14.03 22.19
C ALA A 325 -2.19 12.70 21.90
N ALA A 326 -2.76 11.57 22.33
CA ALA A 326 -2.22 10.24 22.01
C ALA A 326 -2.18 9.96 20.51
N MET A 327 -3.14 10.48 19.74
CA MET A 327 -3.10 10.34 18.28
C MET A 327 -1.97 11.18 17.68
N PHE A 328 -1.74 12.42 18.13
CA PHE A 328 -0.61 13.22 17.69
C PHE A 328 0.74 12.59 18.07
N GLN A 329 0.84 11.89 19.21
CA GLN A 329 2.01 11.07 19.53
C GLN A 329 2.21 9.94 18.50
N ALA A 330 1.12 9.29 18.07
CA ALA A 330 1.17 8.28 17.01
C ALA A 330 1.57 8.88 15.66
N GLU A 331 1.14 10.11 15.33
CA GLU A 331 1.58 10.85 14.12
C GLU A 331 3.11 11.03 14.11
N LEU A 332 3.69 11.50 15.22
CA LEU A 332 5.14 11.67 15.35
C LEU A 332 5.89 10.34 15.22
N ALA A 333 5.40 9.28 15.88
CA ALA A 333 5.99 7.94 15.79
C ALA A 333 5.93 7.39 14.35
N ALA A 334 4.79 7.56 13.67
CA ALA A 334 4.61 7.10 12.30
C ALA A 334 5.47 7.90 11.30
N MET A 335 5.65 9.22 11.52
CA MET A 335 6.57 10.05 10.75
C MET A 335 8.00 9.53 10.88
N ALA A 336 8.47 9.26 12.11
CA ALA A 336 9.80 8.71 12.35
C ALA A 336 10.01 7.35 11.66
N VAL A 337 9.01 6.45 11.72
CA VAL A 337 9.02 5.17 10.99
C VAL A 337 9.10 5.39 9.48
N GLY A 338 8.34 6.34 8.95
CA GLY A 338 8.36 6.70 7.54
C GLY A 338 9.73 7.20 7.08
N LEU A 339 10.34 8.14 7.82
CA LEU A 339 11.66 8.67 7.51
C LEU A 339 12.74 7.57 7.56
N ALA A 340 12.69 6.70 8.56
CA ALA A 340 13.58 5.53 8.65
C ALA A 340 13.39 4.57 7.47
N LEU A 341 12.15 4.37 7.03
CA LEU A 341 11.84 3.56 5.84
C LEU A 341 12.39 4.20 4.57
N VAL A 342 12.21 5.50 4.35
CA VAL A 342 12.78 6.22 3.20
C VAL A 342 14.31 6.09 3.20
N ALA A 343 14.96 6.35 4.32
CA ALA A 343 16.41 6.21 4.46
C ALA A 343 16.88 4.77 4.13
N LEU A 344 16.14 3.76 4.61
CA LEU A 344 16.41 2.36 4.29
C LEU A 344 16.24 2.07 2.79
N LEU A 345 15.16 2.54 2.16
CA LEU A 345 14.87 2.31 0.74
C LEU A 345 15.92 2.98 -0.15
N VAL A 346 16.30 4.22 0.15
CA VAL A 346 17.38 4.95 -0.53
C VAL A 346 18.70 4.21 -0.39
N ARG A 347 19.08 3.80 0.83
CA ARG A 347 20.31 3.03 1.08
C ARG A 347 20.32 1.69 0.33
N ARG A 348 19.15 1.09 0.11
CA ARG A 348 18.97 -0.14 -0.68
C ARG A 348 18.77 0.11 -2.17
N ARG A 349 18.86 1.37 -2.63
CA ARG A 349 18.65 1.82 -4.02
C ARG A 349 17.28 1.42 -4.59
N ARG A 350 16.26 1.33 -3.73
CA ARG A 350 14.85 1.11 -4.11
C ARG A 350 14.18 2.45 -4.40
N TRP A 351 14.68 3.15 -5.40
CA TRP A 351 14.27 4.52 -5.73
C TRP A 351 12.78 4.67 -6.01
N PRO A 352 12.13 3.80 -6.82
CA PRO A 352 10.70 3.90 -7.05
C PRO A 352 9.86 3.88 -5.77
N GLU A 353 10.15 2.94 -4.86
CA GLU A 353 9.48 2.81 -3.57
C GLU A 353 9.83 3.97 -2.63
N ALA A 354 11.08 4.44 -2.64
CA ALA A 354 11.50 5.59 -1.85
C ALA A 354 10.74 6.86 -2.25
N VAL A 355 10.58 7.11 -3.56
CA VAL A 355 9.82 8.26 -4.08
C VAL A 355 8.36 8.18 -3.64
N TYR A 356 7.74 7.01 -3.72
CA TYR A 356 6.36 6.81 -3.27
C TYR A 356 6.15 7.19 -1.79
N VAL A 357 7.00 6.67 -0.91
CA VAL A 357 6.91 6.92 0.53
C VAL A 357 7.31 8.38 0.84
N ALA A 358 8.38 8.89 0.23
CA ALA A 358 8.86 10.25 0.45
C ALA A 358 7.83 11.31 0.03
N LEU A 359 7.15 11.15 -1.12
CA LEU A 359 6.07 12.06 -1.52
C LEU A 359 4.87 12.00 -0.56
N SER A 360 4.56 10.81 -0.04
CA SER A 360 3.51 10.66 0.97
C SER A 360 3.86 11.41 2.27
N LEU A 361 5.11 11.27 2.74
CA LEU A 361 5.61 11.97 3.92
C LEU A 361 5.76 13.47 3.70
N TRP A 362 6.17 13.90 2.51
CA TRP A 362 6.24 15.31 2.16
C TRP A 362 4.86 15.95 2.23
N ALA A 363 3.87 15.37 1.55
CA ALA A 363 2.52 15.91 1.50
C ALA A 363 1.86 16.03 2.88
N LEU A 364 2.11 15.10 3.80
CA LEU A 364 1.57 15.12 5.16
C LEU A 364 2.46 15.90 6.14
N GLY A 365 3.77 15.91 5.89
CA GLY A 365 4.78 16.56 6.71
C GLY A 365 4.90 18.07 6.48
N THR A 366 4.25 18.61 5.45
CA THR A 366 4.18 20.04 5.15
C THR A 366 2.76 20.59 5.33
N SER A 367 1.95 19.95 6.18
CA SER A 367 0.63 20.40 6.60
C SER A 367 0.72 21.04 8.00
N TYR A 368 -0.26 21.84 8.44
CA TYR A 368 -0.23 22.48 9.77
C TYR A 368 0.05 21.45 10.90
N TRP A 369 -0.62 20.30 10.83
CA TRP A 369 -0.31 19.09 11.59
C TRP A 369 -0.09 17.90 10.66
N TYR A 370 0.66 16.91 11.13
CA TYR A 370 0.94 15.66 10.41
C TYR A 370 -0.29 14.81 10.05
N THR A 371 -1.44 15.01 10.70
CA THR A 371 -2.74 14.35 10.47
C THR A 371 -2.82 13.26 9.37
N SER A 372 -3.07 12.01 9.81
CA SER A 372 -3.26 10.79 9.00
C SER A 372 -2.00 10.02 8.59
N ILE A 373 -0.80 10.29 9.15
CA ILE A 373 0.41 9.49 8.87
C ILE A 373 0.27 8.03 9.35
N PRO A 374 -0.25 7.72 10.56
CA PRO A 374 -0.48 6.35 11.01
C PRO A 374 -1.33 5.56 10.02
N ARG A 375 -2.40 6.17 9.50
CA ARG A 375 -3.25 5.56 8.46
C ARG A 375 -2.49 5.38 7.14
N ALA A 376 -1.67 6.37 6.75
CA ALA A 376 -0.85 6.29 5.55
C ALA A 376 0.14 5.11 5.54
N THR A 377 0.56 4.61 6.72
CA THR A 377 1.43 3.42 6.81
C THR A 377 0.84 2.19 6.12
N LEU A 378 -0.50 2.05 6.08
CA LEU A 378 -1.19 0.98 5.34
C LEU A 378 -0.82 0.98 3.86
N LEU A 379 -0.59 2.18 3.31
CA LEU A 379 -0.33 2.37 1.90
C LEU A 379 1.12 2.06 1.53
N TRP A 380 2.02 1.99 2.51
CA TRP A 380 3.46 1.75 2.31
C TRP A 380 3.77 0.25 2.25
N TRP A 381 3.40 -0.43 1.17
CA TRP A 381 3.75 -1.84 0.96
C TRP A 381 5.22 -2.21 1.23
N PRO A 382 6.24 -1.35 0.97
CA PRO A 382 7.62 -1.68 1.28
C PRO A 382 7.89 -1.84 2.78
N LEU A 383 7.12 -1.14 3.64
CA LEU A 383 7.19 -1.27 5.10
C LEU A 383 6.90 -2.70 5.52
N TRP A 384 5.73 -3.20 5.11
CA TRP A 384 5.23 -4.52 5.51
C TRP A 384 6.12 -5.65 4.99
N ILE A 385 6.62 -5.51 3.76
CA ILE A 385 7.59 -6.45 3.17
C ILE A 385 8.91 -6.41 3.95
N GLY A 386 9.39 -5.22 4.31
CA GLY A 386 10.63 -5.03 5.08
C GLY A 386 10.54 -5.64 6.48
N LEU A 387 9.43 -5.43 7.19
CA LEU A 387 9.17 -6.03 8.49
C LEU A 387 9.09 -7.56 8.41
N ALA A 388 8.40 -8.10 7.40
CA ALA A 388 8.36 -9.54 7.17
C ALA A 388 9.76 -10.11 6.90
N ALA A 389 10.57 -9.46 6.07
CA ALA A 389 11.95 -9.86 5.81
C ALA A 389 12.83 -9.78 7.08
N LEU A 390 12.66 -8.76 7.92
CA LEU A 390 13.38 -8.64 9.19
C LEU A 390 13.03 -9.80 10.14
N SER A 391 11.76 -10.18 10.20
CA SER A 391 11.28 -11.27 11.05
C SER A 391 11.80 -12.66 10.68
N LEU A 392 12.27 -12.85 9.44
CA LEU A 392 12.93 -14.09 9.02
C LEU A 392 14.37 -14.13 9.48
N ARG A 393 15.04 -12.97 9.45
CA ARG A 393 16.42 -12.82 9.94
C ARG A 393 16.50 -12.86 11.46
N ARG A 394 15.44 -12.42 12.14
CA ARG A 394 15.33 -12.33 13.60
C ARG A 394 14.01 -12.96 14.06
N PRO A 395 13.95 -14.28 14.33
CA PRO A 395 12.68 -14.94 14.65
C PRO A 395 11.93 -14.34 15.85
N TRP A 396 12.66 -13.88 16.87
CA TRP A 396 12.08 -13.19 18.04
C TRP A 396 11.34 -11.90 17.68
N PHE A 397 11.77 -11.20 16.61
CA PHE A 397 11.14 -9.97 16.15
C PHE A 397 9.69 -10.20 15.74
N ARG A 398 9.36 -11.36 15.17
CA ARG A 398 7.97 -11.72 14.85
C ARG A 398 7.12 -11.68 16.12
N THR A 399 7.58 -12.35 17.18
CA THR A 399 6.85 -12.44 18.44
C THR A 399 6.73 -11.04 19.08
N ALA A 400 7.84 -10.31 19.18
CA ALA A 400 7.84 -8.96 19.74
C ALA A 400 6.89 -8.01 18.98
N HIS A 401 6.96 -8.02 17.63
CA HIS A 401 6.08 -7.21 16.80
C HIS A 401 4.60 -7.57 17.01
N LEU A 402 4.25 -8.86 17.03
CA LEU A 402 2.86 -9.28 17.23
C LEU A 402 2.36 -8.93 18.65
N CYS A 403 3.18 -9.11 19.68
CA CYS A 403 2.82 -8.76 21.06
C CYS A 403 2.56 -7.26 21.25
N VAL A 404 3.15 -6.39 20.42
CA VAL A 404 2.92 -4.94 20.47
C VAL A 404 1.82 -4.50 19.50
N ALA A 405 1.89 -4.96 18.25
CA ALA A 405 0.99 -4.50 17.19
C ALA A 405 -0.44 -4.99 17.38
N VAL A 406 -0.65 -6.21 17.91
CA VAL A 406 -2.01 -6.75 18.12
C VAL A 406 -2.80 -5.94 19.16
N PRO A 407 -2.28 -5.67 20.37
CA PRO A 407 -2.96 -4.79 21.33
C PRO A 407 -3.22 -3.38 20.77
N VAL A 408 -2.23 -2.78 20.10
CA VAL A 408 -2.39 -1.44 19.52
C VAL A 408 -3.47 -1.44 18.44
N THR A 409 -3.49 -2.43 17.56
CA THR A 409 -4.53 -2.57 16.53
C THR A 409 -5.92 -2.74 17.15
N ALA A 410 -6.03 -3.53 18.21
CA ALA A 410 -7.28 -3.69 18.94
C ALA A 410 -7.75 -2.36 19.56
N LEU A 411 -6.85 -1.61 20.21
CA LEU A 411 -7.15 -0.30 20.80
C LEU A 411 -7.60 0.72 19.76
N VAL A 412 -6.91 0.81 18.62
CA VAL A 412 -7.29 1.71 17.52
C VAL A 412 -8.64 1.30 16.92
N ALA A 413 -8.88 0.00 16.72
CA ALA A 413 -10.16 -0.50 16.26
C ALA A 413 -11.29 -0.17 17.25
N LEU A 414 -11.07 -0.38 18.56
CA LEU A 414 -12.00 -0.02 19.62
C LEU A 414 -12.27 1.48 19.68
N ALA A 415 -11.24 2.32 19.57
CA ALA A 415 -11.38 3.77 19.51
C ALA A 415 -12.29 4.16 18.34
N PHE A 416 -11.97 3.69 17.13
CA PHE A 416 -12.79 3.93 15.95
C PHE A 416 -14.23 3.45 16.16
N LEU A 417 -14.44 2.18 16.49
CA LEU A 417 -15.75 1.53 16.59
C LEU A 417 -16.63 2.14 17.68
N THR A 418 -16.05 2.77 18.71
CA THR A 418 -16.78 3.48 19.77
C THR A 418 -16.97 4.97 19.49
N GLY A 419 -16.30 5.54 18.48
CA GLY A 419 -16.46 6.94 18.09
C GLY A 419 -15.44 7.89 18.68
N ARG A 420 -14.35 7.34 19.18
CA ARG A 420 -13.17 8.09 19.58
C ARG A 420 -12.27 8.23 18.37
N TRP A 421 -11.62 9.38 18.26
CA TRP A 421 -10.70 9.66 17.16
C TRP A 421 -9.62 8.57 17.06
N ALA A 422 -9.37 8.10 15.83
CA ALA A 422 -8.51 6.95 15.55
C ALA A 422 -7.65 7.11 14.29
N GLY A 423 -7.36 8.36 13.90
CA GLY A 423 -6.47 8.72 12.77
C GLY A 423 -7.12 9.04 11.45
#